data_AF-A0A442MIK6-F1
#
_entry.id   AF-A0A442MIK6-F1
#
_cell.length_a   1.000
_cell.length_b   1.000
_cell.length_c   1.000
_cell.angle_alpha   90.00
_cell.angle_beta   90.00
_cell.angle_gamma   90.00
#
_symmetry.space_group_name_H-M   'P 1'
#
loop_
_entity.id
_entity.type
_entity.pdbx_description
1 polymer ?
#
loop_
_entity_poly.entity_id
_entity_poly.type
_entity_poly.pdbx_seq_one_letter_code
_entity_poly.pdbx_strand_id
1 'polypeptide(L)'
;MAKTAVRRGLAAGKRTKTLPKAAAKMQVVRLARINAVLQRAEESGLRAEKNGRIAGRVSADLIKKAKARTGLTSDTELVEFALANVALEDNFAETFRNTRGTVDPTLKLGF
;
A
#
# COMPACT_ATOMS: atom_id res chain seq x y z
N MET A 1 -13.49 62.22 9.20
CA MET A 1 -12.98 62.06 7.82
C MET A 1 -11.54 61.56 7.94
N ALA A 2 -11.27 60.24 7.94
CA ALA A 2 -10.64 59.48 6.83
C ALA A 2 -9.24 60.01 6.44
N LYS A 3 -8.13 59.27 6.29
CA LYS A 3 -7.78 57.85 6.00
C LYS A 3 -6.22 57.79 6.10
N THR A 4 -5.58 56.80 6.73
CA THR A 4 -4.89 55.65 6.08
C THR A 4 -3.35 55.71 6.08
N ALA A 5 -2.78 54.74 6.82
CA ALA A 5 -1.62 53.87 6.59
C ALA A 5 -0.28 54.39 6.02
N VAL A 6 0.81 54.04 6.71
CA VAL A 6 1.95 53.33 6.08
C VAL A 6 2.36 52.17 6.97
N ARG A 7 2.17 50.96 6.46
CA ARG A 7 2.50 49.69 7.12
C ARG A 7 3.97 49.32 6.90
N ARG A 8 4.58 48.79 7.96
CA ARG A 8 5.81 47.98 7.99
C ARG A 8 5.96 47.10 6.73
N GLY A 9 7.05 47.28 6.00
CA GLY A 9 7.54 46.27 5.06
C GLY A 9 8.13 45.09 5.83
N LEU A 10 7.36 44.01 5.94
CA LEU A 10 7.82 42.73 6.49
C LEU A 10 8.61 41.99 5.39
N ALA A 11 9.86 41.65 5.69
CA ALA A 11 10.73 40.86 4.83
C ALA A 11 10.05 39.53 4.40
N ALA A 12 9.85 39.37 3.09
CA ALA A 12 9.34 38.14 2.50
C ALA A 12 10.45 37.07 2.44
N GLY A 13 10.72 36.44 3.57
CA GLY A 13 11.49 35.19 3.61
C GLY A 13 10.70 34.09 2.92
N LYS A 14 11.18 33.62 1.75
CA LYS A 14 10.64 32.45 1.06
C LYS A 14 10.75 31.23 1.98
N ARG A 15 9.66 30.86 2.65
CA ARG A 15 9.54 29.60 3.39
C ARG A 15 9.44 28.45 2.38
N THR A 16 10.57 27.84 2.06
CA THR A 16 10.59 26.52 1.40
C THR A 16 10.06 25.50 2.39
N LYS A 17 8.80 25.09 2.18
CA LYS A 17 8.12 24.09 3.00
C LYS A 17 8.71 22.72 2.62
N THR A 18 9.70 22.24 3.37
CA THR A 18 10.27 20.90 3.19
C THR A 18 9.19 19.85 3.46
N LEU A 19 8.90 19.03 2.44
CA LEU A 19 7.97 17.90 2.55
C LEU A 19 8.54 16.83 3.51
N PRO A 20 7.69 16.12 4.28
CA PRO A 20 8.16 15.18 5.29
C PRO A 20 8.77 13.93 4.65
N LYS A 21 10.09 13.79 4.71
CA LYS A 21 10.86 12.62 4.20
C LYS A 21 10.30 11.26 4.64
N ALA A 22 9.69 11.18 5.81
CA ALA A 22 9.07 9.96 6.35
C ALA A 22 7.87 9.48 5.52
N ALA A 23 7.00 10.40 5.04
CA ALA A 23 5.85 10.04 4.22
C ALA A 23 6.27 9.49 2.85
N ALA A 24 7.31 10.08 2.24
CA ALA A 24 7.89 9.59 1.00
C ALA A 24 8.50 8.19 1.18
N LYS A 25 9.26 7.96 2.26
CA LYS A 25 9.82 6.64 2.58
C LYS A 25 8.72 5.58 2.76
N MET A 26 7.63 5.92 3.44
CA MET A 26 6.49 5.02 3.62
C MET A 26 5.82 4.64 2.29
N GLN A 27 5.70 5.58 1.34
CA GLN A 27 5.17 5.31 0.02
C GLN A 27 6.05 4.34 -0.77
N VAL A 28 7.38 4.53 -0.72
CA VAL A 28 8.34 3.62 -1.38
C VAL A 28 8.20 2.19 -0.86
N VAL A 29 8.14 2.02 0.47
CA VAL A 29 7.95 0.70 1.10
C VAL A 29 6.63 0.06 0.64
N ARG A 30 5.58 0.87 0.50
CA ARG A 30 4.27 0.36 0.08
C ARG A 30 4.26 -0.13 -1.36
N LEU A 31 4.88 0.63 -2.27
CA LEU A 31 5.04 0.23 -3.67
C LEU A 31 5.87 -1.06 -3.78
N ALA A 32 6.96 -1.15 -3.02
CA ALA A 32 7.78 -2.36 -2.97
C ALA A 32 6.97 -3.59 -2.53
N ARG A 33 6.09 -3.45 -1.54
CA ARG A 33 5.21 -4.55 -1.10
C ARG A 33 4.25 -5.00 -2.19
N ILE A 34 3.67 -4.06 -2.93
CA ILE A 34 2.70 -4.38 -3.99
C ILE A 34 3.40 -5.10 -5.14
N ASN A 35 4.55 -4.58 -5.55
CA ASN A 35 5.38 -5.22 -6.57
C ASN A 35 5.82 -6.63 -6.14
N ALA A 36 6.19 -6.81 -4.87
CA ALA A 36 6.57 -8.12 -4.35
C ALA A 36 5.42 -9.14 -4.42
N VAL A 37 4.18 -8.73 -4.14
CA VAL A 37 3.01 -9.62 -4.28
C VAL A 37 2.76 -9.97 -5.74
N LEU A 38 2.76 -8.98 -6.63
CA LEU A 38 2.55 -9.21 -8.07
C LEU A 38 3.65 -10.08 -8.67
N GLN A 39 4.90 -9.87 -8.25
CA GLN A 39 6.04 -10.69 -8.68
C GLN A 39 5.91 -12.13 -8.17
N ARG A 40 5.55 -12.35 -6.90
CA ARG A 40 5.31 -13.71 -6.39
C ARG A 40 4.18 -14.42 -7.13
N ALA A 41 3.12 -13.69 -7.48
CA ALA A 41 2.03 -14.25 -8.27
C ALA A 41 2.50 -14.64 -9.68
N GLU A 42 3.40 -13.84 -10.27
CA GLU A 42 4.07 -14.17 -11.54
C GLU A 42 4.91 -15.45 -11.42
N GLU A 43 5.79 -15.51 -10.41
CA GLU A 43 6.66 -16.65 -10.12
C GLU A 43 5.87 -17.93 -9.82
N SER A 44 4.66 -17.79 -9.26
CA SER A 44 3.74 -18.90 -8.98
C SER A 44 2.86 -19.27 -10.18
N GLY A 45 3.03 -18.62 -11.33
CA GLY A 45 2.26 -18.89 -12.56
C GLY A 45 0.82 -18.37 -12.55
N LEU A 46 0.43 -17.59 -11.54
CA LEU A 46 -0.95 -17.10 -11.35
C LEU A 46 -1.30 -15.89 -12.23
N ARG A 47 -0.32 -15.33 -12.97
CA ARG A 47 -0.50 -14.14 -13.82
C ARG A 47 -0.10 -14.34 -15.29
N ALA A 48 0.15 -15.58 -15.71
CA ALA A 48 0.64 -15.88 -17.05
C ALA A 48 -0.33 -15.43 -18.17
N GLU A 49 -1.58 -15.90 -18.15
CA GLU A 49 -2.59 -15.53 -19.16
C GLU A 49 -3.75 -14.74 -18.55
N LYS A 50 -4.09 -13.61 -19.19
CA LYS A 50 -5.19 -12.73 -18.77
C LYS A 50 -6.52 -13.09 -19.46
N ASN A 51 -6.92 -14.36 -19.38
CA ASN A 51 -8.08 -14.90 -20.10
C ASN A 51 -9.37 -14.97 -19.25
N GLY A 52 -9.27 -14.83 -17.93
CA GLY A 52 -10.41 -14.84 -17.01
C GLY A 52 -11.12 -13.49 -16.91
N ARG A 53 -12.46 -13.50 -16.87
CA ARG A 53 -13.28 -12.31 -16.64
C ARG A 53 -13.91 -12.34 -15.26
N ILE A 54 -13.76 -11.25 -14.51
CA ILE A 54 -14.45 -11.01 -13.24
C ILE A 54 -15.30 -9.76 -13.38
N ALA A 55 -16.58 -9.84 -13.03
CA ALA A 55 -17.52 -8.74 -13.06
C ALA A 55 -18.37 -8.73 -11.78
N GLY A 56 -18.64 -7.55 -11.23
CA GLY A 56 -19.45 -7.39 -10.03
C GLY A 56 -19.65 -5.92 -9.66
N ARG A 57 -20.69 -5.62 -8.89
CA ARG A 57 -20.91 -4.27 -8.36
C ARG A 57 -20.13 -4.09 -7.07
N VAL A 58 -19.38 -3.00 -6.98
CA VAL A 58 -18.58 -2.61 -5.81
C VAL A 58 -18.75 -1.12 -5.56
N SER A 59 -18.64 -0.73 -4.29
CA SER A 59 -18.75 0.69 -3.89
C SER A 59 -17.62 1.52 -4.52
N ALA A 60 -17.97 2.67 -5.11
CA ALA A 60 -16.99 3.60 -5.68
C ALA A 60 -16.00 4.13 -4.64
N ASP A 61 -16.46 4.33 -3.40
CA ASP A 61 -15.59 4.76 -2.29
C ASP A 61 -14.58 3.69 -1.90
N LEU A 62 -14.97 2.42 -2.01
CA LEU A 62 -14.07 1.30 -1.77
C LEU A 62 -12.97 1.27 -2.83
N ILE A 63 -13.33 1.41 -4.12
CA ILE A 63 -12.36 1.46 -5.23
C ILE A 63 -11.40 2.64 -5.03
N LYS A 64 -11.92 3.84 -4.73
CA LYS A 64 -11.11 5.04 -4.51
C LYS A 64 -10.13 4.86 -3.36
N LYS A 65 -10.59 4.34 -2.21
CA LYS A 65 -9.71 4.07 -1.06
C LYS A 65 -8.68 2.99 -1.37
N ALA A 66 -9.06 1.95 -2.09
CA ALA A 66 -8.16 0.87 -2.47
C ALA A 66 -7.06 1.38 -3.41
N LYS A 67 -7.41 2.13 -4.46
CA LYS A 67 -6.43 2.80 -5.35
C LYS A 67 -5.54 3.77 -4.61
N ALA A 68 -6.08 4.60 -3.71
CA ALA A 68 -5.26 5.51 -2.91
C ALA A 68 -4.31 4.77 -1.96
N ARG A 69 -4.74 3.60 -1.45
CA ARG A 69 -3.89 2.76 -0.60
C ARG A 69 -2.80 2.10 -1.43
N THR A 70 -3.12 1.51 -2.58
CA THR A 70 -2.17 0.72 -3.38
C THR A 70 -1.32 1.59 -4.32
N GLY A 71 -1.79 2.76 -4.73
CA GLY A 71 -1.19 3.54 -5.80
C GLY A 71 -1.51 2.98 -7.20
N LEU A 72 -2.32 1.92 -7.31
CA LEU A 72 -2.76 1.37 -8.59
C LEU A 72 -3.82 2.28 -9.21
N THR A 73 -3.70 2.52 -10.51
CA THR A 73 -4.63 3.37 -11.27
C THR A 73 -5.64 2.54 -12.06
N SER A 74 -5.25 1.34 -12.48
CA SER A 74 -6.07 0.39 -13.22
C SER A 74 -6.97 -0.43 -12.29
N ASP A 75 -8.25 -0.56 -12.64
CA ASP A 75 -9.18 -1.45 -11.93
C ASP A 75 -8.76 -2.91 -12.11
N THR A 76 -8.28 -3.28 -13.30
CA THR A 76 -7.79 -4.63 -13.59
C THR A 76 -6.59 -4.98 -12.72
N GLU A 77 -5.60 -4.08 -12.60
CA GLU A 77 -4.44 -4.32 -11.72
C GLU A 77 -4.85 -4.39 -10.25
N LEU A 78 -5.82 -3.57 -9.85
CA LEU A 78 -6.34 -3.60 -8.48
C LEU A 78 -7.00 -4.95 -8.17
N VAL A 79 -7.76 -5.50 -9.10
CA VAL A 79 -8.37 -6.83 -8.99
C VAL A 79 -7.30 -7.92 -8.99
N GLU A 80 -6.34 -7.89 -9.92
CA GLU A 80 -5.23 -8.85 -9.96
C GLU A 80 -4.44 -8.85 -8.65
N PHE A 81 -4.09 -7.68 -8.12
CA PHE A 81 -3.40 -7.57 -6.83
C PHE A 81 -4.24 -8.13 -5.68
N ALA A 82 -5.55 -7.84 -5.64
CA ALA A 82 -6.42 -8.36 -4.60
C ALA A 82 -6.48 -9.89 -4.63
N LEU A 83 -6.66 -10.48 -5.81
CA LEU A 83 -6.69 -11.93 -6.00
C LEU A 83 -5.35 -12.57 -5.68
N ALA A 84 -4.24 -11.97 -6.13
CA ALA A 84 -2.90 -12.44 -5.81
C ALA A 84 -2.65 -12.49 -4.30
N ASN A 85 -3.06 -11.48 -3.54
CA ASN A 85 -2.93 -11.51 -2.08
C ASN A 85 -3.71 -12.67 -1.45
N VAL A 86 -4.94 -12.92 -1.92
CA VAL A 86 -5.78 -14.01 -1.39
C VAL A 86 -5.22 -15.38 -1.78
N ALA A 87 -4.74 -15.53 -3.02
CA ALA A 87 -4.22 -16.79 -3.53
C ALA A 87 -2.84 -17.15 -2.95
N LEU A 88 -2.01 -16.15 -2.62
CA LEU A 88 -0.69 -16.34 -2.02
C LEU A 88 -0.71 -16.35 -0.50
N GLU A 89 -1.87 -16.17 0.14
CA GLU A 89 -1.98 -16.17 1.59
C GLU A 89 -1.55 -17.55 2.13
N ASP A 90 -0.48 -17.59 2.92
CA ASP A 90 0.20 -18.79 3.42
C ASP A 90 -0.38 -19.28 4.76
N ASN A 91 -1.69 -19.07 4.97
CA ASN A 91 -2.38 -19.31 6.24
C ASN A 91 -1.73 -18.60 7.44
N PHE A 92 -0.88 -17.59 7.26
CA PHE A 92 -0.15 -16.94 8.35
C PHE A 92 -1.07 -16.52 9.51
N ALA A 93 -2.22 -15.92 9.20
CA ALA A 93 -3.13 -15.45 10.24
C ALA A 93 -3.70 -16.60 11.10
N GLU A 94 -3.98 -17.75 10.47
CA GLU A 94 -4.47 -18.95 11.16
C GLU A 94 -3.36 -19.59 11.98
N THR A 95 -2.20 -19.85 11.35
CA THR A 95 -1.02 -20.42 12.00
C THR A 95 -0.59 -19.55 13.18
N PHE A 96 -0.49 -18.23 13.02
CA PHE A 96 -0.13 -17.30 14.08
C PHE A 96 -1.09 -17.37 15.27
N ARG A 97 -2.41 -17.46 15.03
CA ARG A 97 -3.42 -17.63 16.09
C ARG A 97 -3.29 -18.97 16.80
N ASN A 98 -3.08 -20.05 16.06
CA ASN A 98 -2.97 -21.40 16.60
C ASN A 98 -1.70 -21.57 17.42
N THR A 99 -0.60 -21.04 16.92
CA THR A 99 0.72 -21.09 17.54
C THR A 99 0.79 -20.21 18.79
N ARG A 100 -0.04 -19.16 18.95
CA ARG A 100 -0.08 -18.28 20.15
C ARG A 100 1.30 -17.76 20.58
N GLY A 101 2.21 -17.56 19.64
CA GLY A 101 3.59 -17.12 19.90
C GLY A 101 4.50 -18.19 20.52
N THR A 102 4.08 -19.46 20.55
CA THR A 102 4.97 -20.57 20.89
C THR A 102 5.75 -21.01 19.64
N VAL A 103 6.77 -21.83 19.84
CA VAL A 103 7.43 -22.55 18.75
C VAL A 103 7.55 -23.99 19.20
N ASP A 104 7.67 -24.92 18.25
CA ASP A 104 7.87 -26.33 18.62
C ASP A 104 9.12 -26.44 19.52
N PRO A 105 9.00 -26.96 20.76
CA PRO A 105 10.12 -27.07 21.68
C PRO A 105 11.26 -27.93 21.16
N THR A 106 11.00 -28.81 20.20
CA THR A 106 11.99 -29.69 19.57
C THR A 106 12.69 -29.04 18.37
N LEU A 107 12.21 -27.87 17.93
CA LEU A 107 12.81 -27.11 16.85
C LEU A 107 14.18 -26.60 17.28
N LYS A 108 15.23 -27.06 16.60
CA LYS A 108 16.59 -26.56 16.82
C LYS A 108 16.73 -25.17 16.22
N LEU A 109 16.46 -24.16 17.03
CA LEU A 109 16.84 -22.78 16.76
C LEU A 109 18.36 -22.70 16.95
N GLY A 110 19.10 -22.45 15.86
CA GLY A 110 20.56 -22.53 15.84
C GLY A 110 21.22 -21.51 16.79
N PHE A 111 21.46 -21.94 18.02
CA PHE A 111 22.24 -21.26 19.06
C PHE A 111 23.32 -22.22 19.57
#